data_AF-A1S385-F1
#
_entry.id   AF-A1S385-F1
#
_cell.length_a   1.000
_cell.length_b   1.000
_cell.length_c   1.000
_cell.angle_alpha   90.00
_cell.angle_beta   90.00
_cell.angle_gamma   90.00
#
_symmetry.space_group_name_H-M   'P 1'
#
loop_
_entity.id
_entity.type
_entity.pdbx_description
1 polymer ?
#
loop_
_entity_poly.entity_id
_entity_poly.type
_entity_poly.pdbx_seq_one_letter_code
_entity_poly.pdbx_strand_id
1 'polypeptide(L)'
;MGKRMSLLFLLSQLCIVPLAMADQLNVAPKACATSSEALPCRFSISVHYQTETEQNLCLWLKHEAQPRRCYTGMKELSEELSLALEKDATIEIRDMNSRVLLSTQVSVVLFQPPQKRKRRGLNWDLL
;
A
#
# COMPACT_ATOMS: atom_id res chain seq x y z
N MET A 1 -28.29 2.56 -67.83
CA MET A 1 -27.60 1.71 -66.82
C MET A 1 -27.06 2.62 -65.73
N GLY A 2 -27.80 2.75 -64.63
CA GLY A 2 -27.56 3.73 -63.57
C GLY A 2 -26.77 3.16 -62.39
N LYS A 3 -25.79 3.93 -61.93
CA LYS A 3 -24.99 3.75 -60.70
C LYS A 3 -25.89 3.75 -59.45
N ARG A 4 -25.52 2.96 -58.44
CA ARG A 4 -25.59 3.24 -56.98
C ARG A 4 -25.00 2.01 -56.26
N MET A 5 -23.78 2.06 -55.71
CA MET A 5 -23.31 2.84 -54.55
C MET A 5 -23.94 2.37 -53.24
N SER A 6 -23.06 2.12 -52.27
CA SER A 6 -23.30 1.99 -50.83
C SER A 6 -23.90 0.68 -50.33
N LEU A 7 -23.11 -0.02 -49.51
CA LEU A 7 -23.31 -0.17 -48.06
C LEU A 7 -22.58 -1.44 -47.63
N LEU A 8 -21.55 -1.28 -46.80
CA LEU A 8 -21.12 -2.20 -45.73
C LEU A 8 -19.84 -1.62 -45.11
N PHE A 9 -19.98 -0.44 -44.51
CA PHE A 9 -18.98 0.16 -43.61
C PHE A 9 -19.61 0.19 -42.21
N LEU A 10 -19.76 -0.98 -41.61
CA LEU A 10 -20.35 -1.16 -40.28
C LEU A 10 -19.58 -2.28 -39.60
N LEU A 11 -18.50 -1.95 -38.88
CA LEU A 11 -17.91 -2.72 -37.75
C LEU A 11 -16.55 -2.15 -37.34
N SER A 12 -16.45 -0.84 -37.09
CA SER A 12 -15.30 -0.25 -36.40
C SER A 12 -15.73 0.59 -35.20
N GLN A 13 -16.58 0.03 -34.34
CA GLN A 13 -16.70 0.53 -32.97
C GLN A 13 -15.69 -0.23 -32.11
N LEU A 14 -14.40 0.11 -32.28
CA LEU A 14 -13.42 -0.12 -31.23
C LEU A 14 -13.84 0.78 -30.07
N CYS A 15 -14.45 0.20 -29.04
CA CYS A 15 -14.61 0.84 -27.75
C CYS A 15 -13.22 1.12 -27.17
N ILE A 16 -12.70 2.32 -27.39
CA ILE A 16 -11.57 2.84 -26.63
C ILE A 16 -12.16 3.29 -25.29
N VAL A 17 -12.23 2.37 -24.33
CA VAL A 17 -12.55 2.72 -22.94
C VAL A 17 -11.28 3.35 -22.36
N PRO A 18 -11.29 4.60 -21.89
CA PRO A 18 -10.14 5.17 -21.21
C PRO A 18 -9.87 4.34 -19.95
N LEU A 19 -8.64 3.83 -19.85
CA LEU A 19 -8.14 3.13 -18.67
C LEU A 19 -7.91 4.19 -17.59
N ALA A 20 -8.93 4.52 -16.80
CA ALA A 20 -8.75 5.36 -15.62
C ALA A 20 -7.88 4.60 -14.62
N MET A 21 -6.67 5.10 -14.35
CA MET A 21 -5.81 4.57 -13.31
C MET A 21 -6.39 5.01 -11.96
N ALA A 22 -6.82 4.03 -11.17
CA ALA A 22 -7.24 4.29 -9.81
C ALA A 22 -6.06 4.79 -8.97
N ASP A 23 -6.35 5.67 -8.01
CA ASP A 23 -5.39 6.10 -7.00
C ASP A 23 -4.73 4.88 -6.33
N GLN A 24 -3.43 4.99 -6.05
CA GLN A 24 -2.64 3.90 -5.47
C GLN A 24 -1.96 4.35 -4.19
N LEU A 25 -1.93 3.46 -3.20
CA LEU A 25 -1.22 3.64 -1.94
C LEU A 25 -0.38 2.39 -1.69
N ASN A 26 0.93 2.58 -1.60
CA ASN A 26 1.88 1.57 -1.22
C ASN A 26 2.57 1.97 0.08
N VAL A 27 2.62 1.04 1.04
CA VAL A 27 3.32 1.23 2.31
C VAL A 27 4.23 0.04 2.54
N ALA A 28 5.50 0.31 2.85
CA ALA A 28 6.49 -0.72 3.13
C ALA A 28 7.41 -0.31 4.31
N PRO A 29 7.72 -1.24 5.23
CA PRO A 29 7.17 -2.58 5.38
C PRO A 29 5.71 -2.56 5.91
N LYS A 30 4.95 -3.62 5.59
CA LYS A 30 3.58 -3.83 6.11
C LYS A 30 3.53 -4.55 7.47
N ALA A 31 4.68 -4.92 8.01
CA ALA A 31 4.77 -5.57 9.31
C ALA A 31 6.01 -5.11 10.06
N CYS A 32 5.87 -4.97 11.37
CA CYS A 32 6.96 -4.74 12.31
C CYS A 32 7.04 -5.93 13.26
N ALA A 33 8.24 -6.49 13.44
CA ALA A 33 8.45 -7.62 14.33
C ALA A 33 9.04 -7.17 15.68
N THR A 34 8.40 -7.58 16.78
CA THR A 34 8.89 -7.34 18.15
C THR A 34 9.28 -8.65 18.83
N SER A 35 10.22 -8.59 19.78
CA SER A 35 10.60 -9.74 20.62
C SER A 35 9.74 -9.88 21.88
N SER A 36 8.89 -8.88 22.17
CA SER A 36 8.04 -8.83 23.36
C SER A 36 6.76 -8.06 23.08
N GLU A 37 5.64 -8.55 23.62
CA GLU A 37 4.34 -7.85 23.60
C GLU A 37 4.33 -6.60 24.49
N ALA A 38 5.27 -6.49 25.45
CA ALA A 38 5.32 -5.37 26.40
C ALA A 38 6.01 -4.11 25.85
N LEU A 39 6.60 -4.17 24.66
CA LEU A 39 7.35 -3.07 24.07
C LEU A 39 6.72 -2.64 22.74
N PRO A 40 6.61 -1.33 22.47
CA PRO A 40 6.15 -0.85 21.17
C PRO A 40 7.16 -1.23 20.09
N CYS A 41 6.64 -1.70 18.97
CA CYS A 41 7.43 -2.01 17.78
C CYS A 41 7.82 -0.69 17.09
N ARG A 42 9.13 -0.42 17.04
CA ARG A 42 9.69 0.82 16.48
C ARG A 42 10.34 0.55 15.12
N PHE A 43 9.91 1.29 14.10
CA PHE A 43 10.36 1.08 12.72
C PHE A 43 10.02 2.30 11.87
N SER A 44 10.69 2.43 10.72
CA SER A 44 10.31 3.37 9.67
C SER A 44 9.50 2.66 8.60
N ILE A 45 8.51 3.36 8.05
CA ILE A 45 7.82 2.97 6.84
C ILE A 45 8.03 4.00 5.74
N SER A 46 8.09 3.55 4.50
CA SER A 46 7.89 4.38 3.33
C SER A 46 6.42 4.34 2.93
N VAL A 47 5.89 5.51 2.65
CA VAL A 47 4.53 5.72 2.13
C VAL A 47 4.65 6.34 0.76
N HIS A 48 4.15 5.64 -0.24
CA HIS A 48 4.06 6.10 -1.61
C HIS A 48 2.60 6.19 -2.03
N TYR A 49 2.16 7.35 -2.50
CA TYR A 49 0.82 7.58 -3.02
C TYR A 49 0.91 8.21 -4.40
N GLN A 50 0.02 7.78 -5.30
CA GLN A 50 -0.07 8.28 -6.67
C GLN A 50 -1.53 8.42 -7.11
N THR A 51 -1.82 9.49 -7.85
CA THR A 51 -3.11 9.79 -8.46
C THR A 51 -2.94 10.48 -9.82
N GLU A 52 -3.98 10.47 -10.67
CA GLU A 52 -3.96 11.12 -11.98
C GLU A 52 -4.10 12.65 -11.90
N THR A 53 -4.82 13.13 -10.87
CA THR A 53 -5.19 14.54 -10.69
C THR A 53 -4.54 15.11 -9.44
N GLU A 54 -4.24 16.41 -9.45
CA GLU A 54 -3.69 17.05 -8.25
C GLU A 54 -4.73 17.06 -7.13
N GLN A 55 -4.34 16.59 -5.96
CA GLN A 55 -5.23 16.50 -4.81
C GLN A 55 -4.58 17.11 -3.55
N ASN A 56 -5.43 17.61 -2.67
CA ASN A 56 -5.04 18.02 -1.32
C ASN A 56 -5.37 16.87 -0.38
N LEU A 57 -4.36 16.36 0.32
CA LEU A 57 -4.46 15.11 1.06
C LEU A 57 -3.73 15.21 2.40
N CYS A 58 -4.17 14.40 3.35
CA CYS A 58 -3.54 14.26 4.65
C CYS A 58 -3.25 12.80 4.94
N LEU A 59 -2.08 12.55 5.51
CA LEU A 59 -1.69 11.24 6.01
C LEU A 59 -2.10 11.10 7.48
N TRP A 60 -2.80 10.02 7.78
CA TRP A 60 -3.34 9.72 9.10
C TRP A 60 -2.93 8.33 9.57
N LEU A 61 -2.72 8.22 10.88
CA LEU A 61 -2.96 6.96 11.58
C LEU A 61 -4.40 7.00 12.08
N LYS A 62 -5.20 5.99 11.73
CA LYS A 62 -6.67 5.99 11.90
C LYS A 62 -7.16 6.40 13.30
N HIS A 63 -6.41 6.05 14.34
CA HIS A 63 -6.77 6.30 15.75
C HIS A 63 -6.20 7.58 16.33
N GLU A 64 -5.44 8.36 15.57
CA GLU A 64 -4.90 9.64 16.02
C GLU A 64 -5.90 10.77 15.80
N ALA A 65 -5.89 11.74 16.71
CA ALA A 65 -6.80 12.89 16.65
C ALA A 65 -6.39 13.93 15.60
N GLN A 66 -5.14 13.91 15.15
CA GLN A 66 -4.58 14.87 14.21
C GLN A 66 -3.87 14.16 13.06
N PRO A 67 -3.83 14.77 11.87
CA PRO A 67 -3.04 14.25 10.76
C PRO A 67 -1.56 14.26 11.15
N ARG A 68 -0.80 13.29 10.64
CA ARG A 68 0.66 13.33 10.73
C ARG A 68 1.21 14.46 9.88
N ARG A 69 0.68 14.60 8.67
CA ARG A 69 1.04 15.66 7.73
C ARG A 69 -0.05 15.84 6.68
N CYS A 70 -0.14 17.05 6.14
CA CYS A 70 -1.02 17.39 5.03
C CYS A 70 -0.24 18.02 3.89
N TYR A 71 -0.72 17.81 2.68
CA TYR A 71 -0.10 18.17 1.42
C TYR A 71 -1.14 18.81 0.50
N THR A 72 -0.68 19.72 -0.35
CA THR A 72 -1.53 20.50 -1.25
C THR A 72 -1.03 20.37 -2.68
N GLY A 73 -1.94 20.11 -3.62
CA GLY A 73 -1.64 20.08 -5.07
C GLY A 73 -0.67 18.98 -5.49
N MET A 74 -0.71 17.81 -4.84
CA MET A 74 0.21 16.71 -5.15
C MET A 74 -0.47 15.67 -6.04
N LYS A 75 0.25 15.17 -7.05
CA LYS A 75 -0.11 13.94 -7.79
C LYS A 75 0.59 12.69 -7.27
N GLU A 76 1.73 12.89 -6.64
CA GLU A 76 2.58 11.84 -6.10
C GLU A 76 3.14 12.30 -4.75
N LEU A 77 3.21 11.38 -3.80
CA LEU A 77 3.79 11.60 -2.48
C LEU A 77 4.73 10.43 -2.17
N SER A 78 5.93 10.75 -1.69
CA SER A 78 6.87 9.80 -1.10
C SER A 78 7.32 10.33 0.25
N GLU A 79 6.96 9.66 1.34
CA GLU A 79 7.29 10.07 2.70
C GLU A 79 7.82 8.90 3.52
N GLU A 80 8.80 9.17 4.38
CA GLU A 80 9.24 8.23 5.42
C GLU A 80 8.66 8.63 6.78
N LEU A 81 8.07 7.68 7.49
CA LEU A 81 7.46 7.89 8.79
C LEU A 81 8.07 6.94 9.82
N SER A 82 8.61 7.50 10.90
CA SER A 82 9.01 6.72 12.07
C SER A 82 7.80 6.45 12.96
N LEU A 83 7.50 5.18 13.20
CA LEU A 83 6.36 4.71 13.97
C LEU A 83 6.83 3.97 15.23
N ALA A 84 5.98 4.03 16.27
CA ALA A 84 6.06 3.19 17.46
C ALA A 84 4.67 2.62 17.71
N LEU A 85 4.47 1.33 17.41
CA LEU A 85 3.16 0.68 17.44
C LEU A 85 3.12 -0.41 18.51
N GLU A 86 2.14 -0.35 19.41
CA GLU A 86 1.86 -1.43 20.38
C GLU A 86 0.99 -2.54 19.78
N LYS A 87 0.20 -2.20 18.76
CA LYS A 87 -0.72 -3.08 18.03
C LYS A 87 -0.82 -2.66 16.58
N ASP A 88 -1.46 -3.48 15.77
CA ASP A 88 -1.79 -3.17 14.39
C ASP A 88 -2.38 -1.77 14.22
N ALA A 89 -1.93 -1.08 13.18
CA ALA A 89 -2.38 0.27 12.85
C ALA A 89 -2.86 0.34 11.41
N THR A 90 -3.80 1.23 11.14
CA THR A 90 -4.24 1.56 9.80
C THR A 90 -3.71 2.93 9.42
N ILE A 91 -3.02 2.99 8.30
CA ILE A 91 -2.61 4.25 7.67
C ILE A 91 -3.66 4.60 6.64
N GLU A 92 -4.07 5.86 6.64
CA GLU A 92 -5.10 6.38 5.76
C GLU A 92 -4.59 7.62 5.02
N ILE A 93 -4.90 7.70 3.73
CA ILE A 93 -4.87 8.94 2.98
C ILE A 93 -6.29 9.49 2.98
N ARG A 94 -6.46 10.70 3.51
CA ARG A 94 -7.74 11.40 3.58
C ARG A 94 -7.70 12.67 2.75
N ASP A 95 -8.84 13.06 2.16
CA ASP A 95 -8.99 14.39 1.57
C ASP A 95 -9.16 15.48 2.65
N MET A 96 -9.26 16.74 2.22
CA MET A 96 -9.46 17.89 3.14
C MET A 96 -10.82 17.87 3.88
N ASN A 97 -11.78 17.07 3.41
CA ASN A 97 -13.07 16.86 4.06
C ASN A 97 -13.05 15.65 4.99
N SER A 98 -11.86 15.09 5.28
CA SER A 98 -11.66 13.89 6.09
C SER A 98 -12.27 12.61 5.50
N ARG A 99 -12.57 12.58 4.20
CA ARG A 99 -12.98 11.36 3.51
C ARG A 99 -11.75 10.48 3.29
N VAL A 100 -11.83 9.21 3.66
CA VAL A 100 -10.78 8.23 3.38
C VAL A 100 -10.78 7.92 1.88
N LEU A 101 -9.67 8.21 1.21
CA LEU A 101 -9.44 7.87 -0.19
C LEU A 101 -8.88 6.45 -0.31
N LEU A 102 -7.84 6.16 0.47
CA LEU A 102 -7.16 4.87 0.51
C LEU A 102 -6.72 4.55 1.94
N SER A 103 -6.59 3.26 2.23
CA SER A 103 -6.08 2.80 3.52
C SER A 103 -5.27 1.51 3.39
N THR A 104 -4.33 1.31 4.29
CA THR A 104 -3.58 0.06 4.41
C THR A 104 -3.28 -0.25 5.86
N GLN A 105 -3.29 -1.53 6.20
CA GLN A 105 -2.92 -2.00 7.53
C GLN A 105 -1.40 -2.24 7.60
N VAL A 106 -0.84 -1.95 8.77
CA VAL A 106 0.52 -2.31 9.17
C VAL A 106 0.42 -3.10 10.46
N SER A 107 0.94 -4.32 10.45
CA SER A 107 0.78 -5.27 11.56
C SER A 107 1.97 -5.28 12.50
N VAL A 108 1.71 -5.51 13.79
CA VAL A 108 2.73 -5.80 14.79
C VAL A 108 2.75 -7.30 15.03
N VAL A 109 3.88 -7.94 14.75
CA VAL A 109 4.05 -9.39 14.87
C VAL A 109 5.07 -9.74 15.94
N LEU A 110 4.78 -10.77 16.75
CA LEU A 110 5.76 -11.29 17.70
C LEU A 110 6.71 -12.24 16.98
N PHE A 111 8.01 -11.94 17.00
CA PHE A 111 9.02 -12.79 16.42
C PHE A 111 9.22 -14.05 17.28
N GLN A 112 8.90 -15.21 16.71
CA GLN A 112 9.15 -16.51 17.31
C GLN A 112 10.28 -17.22 16.55
N PRO A 113 11.48 -17.37 17.13
CA PRO A 113 12.56 -18.09 16.45
C PRO A 113 12.15 -19.55 16.25
N PRO A 114 12.47 -20.14 15.09
CA PRO A 114 12.14 -21.54 14.83
C PRO A 114 12.81 -22.43 15.88
N GLN A 115 12.06 -23.39 16.42
CA GLN A 115 12.63 -24.38 17.34
C GLN A 115 13.81 -25.07 16.64
N LYS A 116 15.00 -24.99 17.26
CA LYS A 116 16.21 -25.63 16.72
C LYS A 116 15.94 -27.13 16.55
N ARG A 117 15.68 -27.57 15.32
CA ARG A 117 15.58 -29.00 15.00
C ARG A 117 16.91 -29.64 15.37
N LYS A 118 16.87 -30.60 16.30
CA LYS A 118 18.05 -31.38 16.68
C LYS A 118 18.66 -31.96 15.41
N ARG A 119 19.84 -31.47 15.03
CA ARG A 119 20.60 -31.99 13.89
C ARG A 119 20.89 -33.46 14.23
N ARG A 120 20.24 -34.40 13.54
CA ARG A 120 20.64 -35.81 13.61
C ARG A 120 22.09 -35.82 13.11
N GLY A 121 23.02 -36.24 13.97
CA GLY A 121 24.44 -36.26 13.63
C GLY A 121 24.61 -36.95 12.28
N LEU A 122 25.37 -36.33 11.40
CA LEU A 122 25.83 -37.01 10.20
C LEU A 122 26.87 -38.03 10.69
N ASN A 123 26.42 -39.25 10.96
CA ASN A 123 27.29 -40.37 11.27
C ASN A 123 27.91 -40.86 9.96
N TRP A 124 28.81 -40.05 9.39
CA TRP A 124 29.76 -40.54 8.41
C TRP A 124 30.90 -41.15 9.20
N ASP A 125 30.76 -42.43 9.54
CA ASP A 125 31.92 -43.29 9.78
C ASP A 125 32.71 -43.31 8.47
N LEU A 126 33.66 -42.40 8.33
CA LEU A 126 34.70 -42.45 7.30
C LEU A 126 35.70 -43.53 7.74
N LEU A 127 35.41 -44.77 7.33
CA LEU A 127 36.39 -45.86 7.28
C LEU A 127 37.02 -45.92 5.89
#